data_AF-A0A7S1WSD2-F1
#
_entry.id   AF-A0A7S1WSD2-F1
#
_cell.length_a   1.000
_cell.length_b   1.000
_cell.length_c   1.000
_cell.angle_alpha   90.00
_cell.angle_beta   90.00
_cell.angle_gamma   90.00
#
_symmetry.space_group_name_H-M   'P 1'
#
loop_
_entity.id
_entity.type
_entity.pdbx_description
1 polymer ?
#
loop_
_entity_poly.entity_id
_entity_poly.type
_entity_poly.pdbx_seq_one_letter_code
_entity_poly.pdbx_strand_id
1 'polypeptide(L)'
;VAGSLFAALCWAGALAEDRLVGEHGQAVLGCACKGGKGTHGYCGYHFHLGSQEAKPWCRTKFSCGKSGLQGSWAYCDAKGVERRRAQDGQLYTSKEFKEFYGKEGRDAWVTAAPYPERRLAGNQQAYNAFEFRDHYVDSWGEEGWIPMWTDAKPEARQAKDGKWWTWDEFVKFYDKKEAWKRWDEAKSSRSEL
;
A
#
# COMPACT_ATOMS: atom_id res chain seq x y z
N VAL A 1 -52.52 -43.82 2.57
CA VAL A 1 -51.08 -43.51 2.50
C VAL A 1 -50.89 -42.54 1.34
N ALA A 2 -50.88 -41.23 1.63
CA ALA A 2 -50.70 -40.19 0.62
C ALA A 2 -49.32 -39.57 0.84
N GLY A 3 -48.41 -39.81 -0.11
CA GLY A 3 -47.06 -39.26 -0.10
C GLY A 3 -47.00 -38.01 -0.96
N SER A 4 -46.76 -36.85 -0.35
CA SER A 4 -46.47 -35.61 -1.04
C SER A 4 -44.97 -35.49 -1.30
N LEU A 5 -44.57 -35.53 -2.57
CA LEU A 5 -43.24 -35.12 -3.01
C LEU A 5 -43.18 -33.59 -3.09
N PHE A 6 -42.41 -32.95 -2.22
CA PHE A 6 -41.98 -31.57 -2.40
C PHE A 6 -40.71 -31.55 -3.28
N ALA A 7 -40.85 -31.07 -4.51
CA ALA A 7 -39.71 -30.77 -5.37
C ALA A 7 -39.11 -29.42 -4.95
N ALA A 8 -37.95 -29.46 -4.30
CA ALA A 8 -37.17 -28.26 -3.99
C ALA A 8 -36.47 -27.76 -5.28
N LEU A 9 -36.98 -26.66 -5.86
CA LEU A 9 -36.25 -25.91 -6.88
C LEU A 9 -35.09 -25.15 -6.21
N CYS A 10 -33.87 -25.68 -6.31
CA CYS A 10 -32.66 -24.92 -6.02
C CYS A 10 -32.36 -23.97 -7.19
N TRP A 11 -32.75 -22.70 -7.09
CA TRP A 11 -32.25 -21.65 -7.96
C TRP A 11 -30.81 -21.31 -7.55
N ALA A 12 -29.83 -21.91 -8.23
CA ALA A 12 -28.45 -21.46 -8.17
C ALA A 12 -28.31 -20.20 -9.05
N GLY A 13 -28.61 -19.03 -8.49
CA GLY A 13 -28.28 -17.76 -9.13
C GLY A 13 -26.77 -17.60 -9.16
N ALA A 14 -26.15 -17.71 -10.33
CA ALA A 14 -24.75 -17.33 -10.50
C ALA A 14 -24.63 -15.83 -10.18
N LEU A 15 -23.92 -15.50 -9.11
CA LEU A 15 -23.55 -14.12 -8.82
C LEU A 15 -22.65 -13.66 -9.97
N ALA A 16 -23.13 -12.75 -10.79
CA ALA A 16 -22.32 -12.13 -11.83
C ALA A 16 -21.11 -11.50 -11.15
N GLU A 17 -19.90 -11.96 -11.49
CA GLU A 17 -18.67 -11.31 -11.04
C GLU A 17 -18.68 -9.86 -11.55
N ASP A 18 -18.42 -8.92 -10.65
CA ASP A 18 -18.35 -7.49 -10.97
C ASP A 18 -17.26 -7.30 -12.05
N ARG A 19 -17.67 -7.11 -13.32
CA ARG A 19 -16.73 -6.87 -14.42
C ARG A 19 -16.02 -5.53 -14.20
N LEU A 20 -14.72 -5.57 -13.95
CA LEU A 20 -13.90 -4.37 -13.85
C LEU A 20 -13.68 -3.77 -15.25
N VAL A 21 -13.87 -2.46 -15.38
CA VAL A 21 -13.79 -1.75 -16.66
C VAL A 21 -12.79 -0.60 -16.62
N GLY A 22 -12.03 -0.44 -17.70
CA GLY A 22 -11.08 0.66 -17.90
C GLY A 22 -11.70 1.87 -18.59
N GLU A 23 -10.83 2.80 -19.01
CA GLU A 23 -11.21 4.10 -19.60
C GLU A 23 -12.15 4.01 -20.80
N HIS A 24 -11.98 3.00 -21.66
CA HIS A 24 -12.79 2.79 -22.87
C HIS A 24 -13.77 1.62 -22.70
N GLY A 25 -14.10 1.24 -21.46
CA GLY A 25 -15.02 0.14 -21.17
C GLY A 25 -14.44 -1.26 -21.36
N GLN A 26 -13.17 -1.37 -21.74
CA GLN A 26 -12.45 -2.63 -21.85
C GLN A 26 -12.38 -3.34 -20.50
N ALA A 27 -12.42 -4.67 -20.50
CA ALA A 27 -12.15 -5.44 -19.28
C ALA A 27 -10.71 -5.19 -18.81
N VAL A 28 -10.53 -5.02 -17.50
CA VAL A 28 -9.23 -4.81 -16.86
C VAL A 28 -9.06 -5.77 -15.69
N LEU A 29 -7.81 -6.06 -15.32
CA LEU A 29 -7.49 -6.93 -14.18
C LEU A 29 -7.65 -6.20 -12.84
N GLY A 30 -7.42 -4.88 -12.82
CA GLY A 30 -7.51 -4.07 -11.62
C GLY A 30 -7.98 -2.65 -11.93
N CYS A 31 -8.49 -1.97 -10.90
CA CYS A 31 -8.96 -0.60 -11.04
C CYS A 31 -7.87 0.42 -10.74
N ALA A 32 -7.72 1.40 -11.63
CA ALA A 32 -6.82 2.50 -11.39
C ALA A 32 -7.33 3.41 -10.27
N CYS A 33 -6.51 3.60 -9.24
CA CYS A 33 -6.84 4.51 -8.16
C CYS A 33 -6.86 5.98 -8.64
N LYS A 34 -7.87 6.71 -8.19
CA LYS A 34 -8.06 8.14 -8.41
C LYS A 34 -7.25 8.91 -7.36
N GLY A 35 -6.24 9.64 -7.81
CA GLY A 35 -5.28 10.35 -6.94
C GLY A 35 -5.50 11.85 -6.87
N GLY A 36 -4.94 12.44 -5.80
CA GLY A 36 -4.76 13.88 -5.65
C GLY A 36 -3.56 14.40 -6.43
N LYS A 37 -2.57 15.01 -5.76
CA LYS A 37 -1.40 15.67 -6.39
C LYS A 37 -0.40 14.76 -7.13
N GLY A 38 -0.58 13.44 -7.12
CA GLY A 38 0.25 12.48 -7.89
C GLY A 38 -0.35 12.13 -9.25
N THR A 39 0.43 11.51 -10.14
CA THR A 39 -0.06 11.01 -11.45
C THR A 39 -1.11 9.90 -11.27
N HIS A 40 -0.95 9.09 -10.22
CA HIS A 40 -1.87 8.01 -9.90
C HIS A 40 -2.38 8.14 -8.46
N GLY A 41 -3.56 7.57 -8.18
CA GLY A 41 -4.09 7.49 -6.81
C GLY A 41 -3.44 6.41 -6.00
N TYR A 42 -3.65 6.47 -4.69
CA TYR A 42 -3.00 5.57 -3.75
C TYR A 42 -4.01 4.81 -2.91
N CYS A 43 -3.61 3.61 -2.51
CA CYS A 43 -4.37 2.76 -1.61
C CYS A 43 -4.06 3.09 -0.16
N GLY A 44 -5.06 3.02 0.70
CA GLY A 44 -4.88 3.24 2.12
C GLY A 44 -6.05 2.71 2.94
N TYR A 45 -5.83 2.61 4.24
CA TYR A 45 -6.90 2.35 5.20
C TYR A 45 -7.60 3.67 5.57
N HIS A 46 -8.93 3.65 5.55
CA HIS A 46 -9.77 4.83 5.84
C HIS A 46 -10.58 4.58 7.11
N PHE A 47 -10.36 5.39 8.16
CA PHE A 47 -10.92 5.22 9.50
C PHE A 47 -12.08 6.19 9.77
N HIS A 48 -13.11 6.16 8.92
CA HIS A 48 -14.33 6.96 9.13
C HIS A 48 -15.53 6.06 9.39
N LEU A 49 -16.57 6.64 9.99
CA LEU A 49 -17.83 5.95 10.25
C LEU A 49 -18.37 5.33 8.94
N GLY A 50 -18.61 4.03 8.93
CA GLY A 50 -19.11 3.29 7.77
C GLY A 50 -18.05 2.75 6.78
N SER A 51 -16.75 2.98 7.01
CA SER A 51 -15.69 2.31 6.24
C SER A 51 -15.42 0.90 6.78
N GLN A 52 -15.19 -0.06 5.89
CA GLN A 52 -14.64 -1.35 6.30
C GLN A 52 -13.13 -1.19 6.56
N GLU A 53 -12.76 -0.90 7.81
CA GLU A 53 -11.36 -0.71 8.24
C GLU A 53 -10.48 -1.94 8.05
N ALA A 54 -11.07 -3.10 7.73
CA ALA A 54 -10.37 -4.36 7.56
C ALA A 54 -9.46 -4.40 6.33
N LYS A 55 -9.84 -3.72 5.23
CA LYS A 55 -9.14 -3.77 3.94
C LYS A 55 -8.83 -2.37 3.41
N PRO A 56 -7.64 -2.16 2.82
CA PRO A 56 -7.35 -0.90 2.18
C PRO A 56 -8.16 -0.77 0.89
N TRP A 57 -8.54 0.45 0.56
CA TRP A 57 -9.29 0.74 -0.64
C TRP A 57 -8.91 2.12 -1.19
N CYS A 58 -9.28 2.35 -2.45
CA CYS A 58 -9.14 3.65 -3.08
C CYS A 58 -10.41 4.00 -3.87
N ARG A 59 -10.64 5.30 -4.08
CA ARG A 59 -11.54 5.75 -5.14
C ARG A 59 -10.91 5.40 -6.48
N THR A 60 -11.73 5.04 -7.45
CA THR A 60 -11.23 4.56 -8.75
C THR A 60 -11.54 5.55 -9.87
N LYS A 61 -10.79 5.45 -10.97
CA LYS A 61 -11.08 6.14 -12.22
C LYS A 61 -12.11 5.34 -13.03
N PHE A 62 -12.76 6.01 -13.98
CA PHE A 62 -13.60 5.40 -15.03
C PHE A 62 -14.74 4.51 -14.53
N SER A 63 -15.28 4.81 -13.35
CA SER A 63 -16.34 4.00 -12.72
C SER A 63 -15.95 2.53 -12.50
N CYS A 64 -14.64 2.23 -12.41
CA CYS A 64 -14.15 0.86 -12.21
C CYS A 64 -14.46 0.36 -10.79
N GLY A 65 -14.91 -0.89 -10.66
CA GLY A 65 -15.13 -1.54 -9.37
C GLY A 65 -16.53 -1.28 -8.81
N LYS A 66 -16.64 -1.14 -7.50
CA LYS A 66 -17.92 -1.05 -6.80
C LYS A 66 -18.45 0.38 -6.84
N SER A 67 -19.72 0.53 -7.18
CA SER A 67 -20.43 1.82 -7.19
C SER A 67 -20.92 2.18 -5.79
N GLY A 68 -20.88 3.47 -5.44
CA GLY A 68 -21.44 4.01 -4.21
C GLY A 68 -21.80 5.49 -4.34
N LEU A 69 -22.40 6.06 -3.30
CA LEU A 69 -22.90 7.46 -3.31
C LEU A 69 -21.82 8.50 -3.62
N GLN A 70 -20.56 8.20 -3.31
CA GLN A 70 -19.40 9.09 -3.52
C GLN A 70 -18.55 8.66 -4.74
N GLY A 71 -19.14 7.92 -5.67
CA GLY A 71 -18.48 7.38 -6.85
C GLY A 71 -17.94 5.96 -6.66
N SER A 72 -17.17 5.51 -7.64
CA SER A 72 -16.63 4.16 -7.69
C SER A 72 -15.41 3.98 -6.78
N TRP A 73 -15.23 2.76 -6.28
CA TRP A 73 -14.13 2.38 -5.41
C TRP A 73 -13.76 0.90 -5.60
N ALA A 74 -12.55 0.54 -5.22
CA ALA A 74 -12.08 -0.84 -5.23
C ALA A 74 -11.17 -1.11 -4.03
N TYR A 75 -11.17 -2.35 -3.56
CA TYR A 75 -10.18 -2.81 -2.60
C TYR A 75 -8.81 -2.91 -3.26
N CYS A 76 -7.78 -2.75 -2.45
CA CYS A 76 -6.40 -2.88 -2.87
C CYS A 76 -5.74 -4.09 -2.22
N ASP A 77 -4.61 -4.53 -2.77
CA ASP A 77 -3.69 -5.42 -2.07
C ASP A 77 -3.02 -4.67 -0.91
N ALA A 78 -3.08 -5.25 0.29
CA ALA A 78 -2.48 -4.67 1.49
C ALA A 78 -0.96 -4.55 1.41
N LYS A 79 -0.28 -5.37 0.60
CA LYS A 79 1.17 -5.33 0.39
C LYS A 79 1.62 -4.02 -0.28
N GLY A 80 0.74 -3.37 -1.04
CA GLY A 80 0.99 -2.10 -1.71
C GLY A 80 0.66 -0.85 -0.89
N VAL A 81 0.22 -1.02 0.35
CA VAL A 81 -0.11 0.12 1.23
C VAL A 81 1.17 0.71 1.82
N GLU A 82 1.21 2.03 1.95
CA GLU A 82 2.31 2.72 2.62
C GLU A 82 2.51 2.19 4.04
N ARG A 83 3.78 1.90 4.35
CA ARG A 83 4.24 1.63 5.71
C ARG A 83 5.22 2.71 6.12
N ARG A 84 5.25 3.02 7.41
CA ARG A 84 6.16 4.00 8.00
C ARG A 84 6.84 3.40 9.21
N ARG A 85 8.07 3.84 9.45
CA ARG A 85 8.87 3.36 10.55
C ARG A 85 8.52 4.12 11.82
N ALA A 86 7.99 3.43 12.82
CA ALA A 86 7.69 4.04 14.10
C ALA A 86 8.97 4.19 14.94
N GLN A 87 8.87 4.88 16.09
CA GLN A 87 10.01 5.11 16.99
C GLN A 87 10.64 3.81 17.53
N ASP A 88 9.88 2.72 17.53
CA ASP A 88 10.38 1.42 17.91
C ASP A 88 11.31 0.77 16.85
N GLY A 89 11.40 1.37 15.67
CA GLY A 89 12.18 0.91 14.53
C GLY A 89 11.42 -0.04 13.60
N GLN A 90 10.18 -0.42 13.92
CA GLN A 90 9.37 -1.33 13.11
C GLN A 90 8.54 -0.58 12.08
N LEU A 91 8.22 -1.26 10.97
CA LEU A 91 7.37 -0.73 9.91
C LEU A 91 5.92 -1.11 10.13
N TYR A 92 5.05 -0.11 10.12
CA TYR A 92 3.60 -0.28 10.29
C TYR A 92 2.85 0.46 9.19
N THR A 93 1.73 -0.09 8.75
CA THR A 93 0.68 0.61 7.99
C THR A 93 -0.11 1.53 8.91
N SER A 94 -0.87 2.47 8.35
CA SER A 94 -1.74 3.35 9.16
C SER A 94 -2.73 2.59 10.05
N LYS A 95 -3.17 1.40 9.61
CA LYS A 95 -4.03 0.50 10.40
C LYS A 95 -3.27 -0.11 11.57
N GLU A 96 -2.09 -0.65 11.34
CA GLU A 96 -1.30 -1.26 12.39
C GLU A 96 -0.84 -0.21 13.42
N PHE A 97 -0.60 1.04 13.01
CA PHE A 97 -0.38 2.14 13.96
C PHE A 97 -1.57 2.36 14.89
N LYS A 98 -2.80 2.38 14.35
CA LYS A 98 -4.03 2.50 15.15
C LYS A 98 -4.19 1.31 16.11
N GLU A 99 -3.93 0.10 15.64
CA GLU A 99 -4.10 -1.13 16.43
C GLU A 99 -3.04 -1.24 17.53
N PHE A 100 -1.78 -0.94 17.22
CA PHE A 100 -0.65 -1.09 18.15
C PHE A 100 -0.55 0.04 19.17
N TYR A 101 -0.71 1.29 18.73
CA TYR A 101 -0.59 2.47 19.60
C TYR A 101 -1.93 2.99 20.13
N GLY A 102 -3.06 2.37 19.76
CA GLY A 102 -4.37 2.75 20.26
C GLY A 102 -4.73 4.22 19.96
N LYS A 103 -5.02 4.99 21.02
CA LYS A 103 -5.43 6.40 20.88
C LYS A 103 -4.30 7.30 20.35
N GLU A 104 -3.04 6.93 20.57
CA GLU A 104 -1.86 7.63 20.08
C GLU A 104 -1.50 7.26 18.62
N GLY A 105 -2.15 6.26 18.02
CA GLY A 105 -1.76 5.73 16.70
C GLY A 105 -1.80 6.75 15.57
N ARG A 106 -2.76 7.67 15.61
CA ARG A 106 -2.81 8.77 14.63
C ARG A 106 -1.59 9.68 14.72
N ASP A 107 -1.25 10.11 15.94
CA ASP A 107 -0.12 11.01 16.17
C ASP A 107 1.20 10.31 15.84
N ALA A 108 1.34 9.04 16.22
CA ALA A 108 2.49 8.22 15.87
C ALA A 108 2.65 8.05 14.34
N TRP A 109 1.56 7.85 13.58
CA TRP A 109 1.59 7.80 12.11
C TRP A 109 2.05 9.12 11.46
N VAL A 110 1.63 10.25 12.03
CA VAL A 110 2.03 11.59 11.57
C VAL A 110 3.49 11.85 11.90
N THR A 111 3.94 11.53 13.12
CA THR A 111 5.35 11.65 13.52
C THR A 111 6.27 10.78 12.67
N ALA A 112 5.80 9.61 12.23
CA ALA A 112 6.55 8.70 11.36
C ALA A 112 6.59 9.12 9.88
N ALA A 113 5.93 10.22 9.49
CA ALA A 113 5.87 10.68 8.09
C ALA A 113 7.23 10.86 7.38
N PRO A 114 8.31 11.32 8.04
CA PRO A 114 9.64 11.42 7.41
C PRO A 114 10.28 10.07 7.10
N TYR A 115 9.74 8.96 7.62
CA TYR A 115 10.33 7.64 7.60
C TYR A 115 9.45 6.59 6.89
N PRO A 116 9.01 6.82 5.64
CA PRO A 116 8.29 5.79 4.91
C PRO A 116 9.18 4.58 4.63
N GLU A 117 8.56 3.41 4.49
CA GLU A 117 9.21 2.25 3.90
C GLU A 117 9.67 2.63 2.49
N ARG A 118 10.95 2.39 2.21
CA ARG A 118 11.53 2.57 0.89
C ARG A 118 12.21 1.29 0.44
N ARG A 119 12.09 0.98 -0.85
CA ARG A 119 12.69 -0.19 -1.48
C ARG A 119 13.36 0.17 -2.79
N LEU A 120 14.37 -0.62 -3.15
CA LEU A 120 15.15 -0.42 -4.37
C LEU A 120 14.39 -0.96 -5.58
N ALA A 121 14.09 -0.09 -6.55
CA ALA A 121 13.63 -0.53 -7.87
C ALA A 121 14.79 -1.07 -8.71
N GLY A 122 14.47 -1.58 -9.90
CA GLY A 122 15.44 -2.13 -10.85
C GLY A 122 16.54 -1.14 -11.26
N ASN A 123 16.28 0.16 -11.17
CA ASN A 123 17.25 1.24 -11.43
C ASN A 123 18.14 1.59 -10.23
N GLN A 124 18.10 0.81 -9.15
CA GLN A 124 18.85 1.03 -7.89
C GLN A 124 18.48 2.32 -7.12
N GLN A 125 17.36 2.97 -7.45
CA GLN A 125 16.83 4.09 -6.68
C GLN A 125 15.82 3.62 -5.63
N ALA A 126 15.84 4.27 -4.46
CA ALA A 126 14.92 3.97 -3.37
C ALA A 126 13.61 4.76 -3.49
N TYR A 127 12.51 4.05 -3.66
CA TYR A 127 11.16 4.61 -3.74
C TYR A 127 10.32 4.19 -2.55
N ASN A 128 9.43 5.07 -2.07
CA ASN A 128 8.33 4.61 -1.21
C ASN A 128 7.26 3.88 -2.03
N ALA A 129 6.28 3.23 -1.38
CA ALA A 129 5.26 2.44 -2.08
C ALA A 129 4.51 3.23 -3.17
N PHE A 130 4.26 4.53 -2.95
CA PHE A 130 3.55 5.39 -3.91
C PHE A 130 4.42 5.70 -5.12
N GLU A 131 5.65 6.16 -4.88
CA GLU A 131 6.60 6.47 -5.94
C GLU A 131 6.98 5.21 -6.74
N PHE A 132 7.08 4.06 -6.07
CA PHE A 132 7.40 2.76 -6.69
C PHE A 132 6.26 2.30 -7.59
N ARG A 133 5.01 2.44 -7.12
CA ARG A 133 3.84 2.18 -7.96
C ARG A 133 3.85 3.07 -9.18
N ASP A 134 4.01 4.39 -9.02
CA ASP A 134 4.04 5.33 -10.14
C ASP A 134 5.15 4.98 -11.15
N HIS A 135 6.29 4.47 -10.68
CA HIS A 135 7.38 4.04 -11.54
C HIS A 135 7.06 2.81 -12.42
N TYR A 136 6.20 1.90 -11.95
CA TYR A 136 5.95 0.61 -12.61
C TYR A 136 4.54 0.42 -13.18
N VAL A 137 3.53 1.15 -12.66
CA VAL A 137 2.11 0.89 -12.96
C VAL A 137 1.77 1.08 -14.43
N ASP A 138 2.39 2.04 -15.11
CA ASP A 138 2.16 2.27 -16.55
C ASP A 138 2.70 1.14 -17.43
N SER A 139 3.75 0.46 -16.99
CA SER A 139 4.37 -0.64 -17.74
C SER A 139 3.78 -2.02 -17.38
N TRP A 140 3.32 -2.20 -16.13
CA TRP A 140 2.96 -3.51 -15.58
C TRP A 140 1.53 -3.60 -15.05
N GLY A 141 0.76 -2.50 -15.08
CA GLY A 141 -0.60 -2.43 -14.54
C GLY A 141 -0.67 -2.47 -13.01
N GLU A 142 -1.90 -2.41 -12.49
CA GLU A 142 -2.16 -2.32 -11.04
C GLU A 142 -1.71 -3.56 -10.24
N GLU A 143 -1.72 -4.74 -10.87
CA GLU A 143 -1.31 -5.98 -10.20
C GLU A 143 0.17 -6.29 -10.40
N GLY A 144 0.79 -5.83 -11.49
CA GLY A 144 2.16 -6.21 -11.84
C GLY A 144 3.24 -5.55 -10.99
N TRP A 145 2.99 -4.37 -10.41
CA TRP A 145 3.98 -3.68 -9.57
C TRP A 145 4.04 -4.25 -8.13
N ILE A 146 2.98 -4.92 -7.65
CA ILE A 146 2.91 -5.45 -6.27
C ILE A 146 3.95 -6.55 -6.01
N PRO A 147 4.12 -7.57 -6.89
CA PRO A 147 5.20 -8.54 -6.75
C PRO A 147 6.58 -7.87 -6.74
N MET A 148 6.81 -6.90 -7.64
CA MET A 148 8.08 -6.17 -7.68
C MET A 148 8.37 -5.42 -6.39
N TRP A 149 7.36 -4.75 -5.84
CA TRP A 149 7.47 -4.08 -4.54
C TRP A 149 7.79 -5.09 -3.44
N THR A 150 7.09 -6.23 -3.42
CA THR A 150 7.25 -7.26 -2.38
C THR A 150 8.64 -7.89 -2.40
N ASP A 151 9.19 -8.12 -3.59
CA ASP A 151 10.50 -8.75 -3.80
C ASP A 151 11.67 -7.74 -3.74
N ALA A 152 11.37 -6.44 -3.85
CA ALA A 152 12.38 -5.39 -3.82
C ALA A 152 13.11 -5.34 -2.47
N LYS A 153 14.44 -5.15 -2.55
CA LYS A 153 15.29 -5.02 -1.37
C LYS A 153 14.99 -3.72 -0.62
N PRO A 154 15.07 -3.69 0.73
CA PRO A 154 14.96 -2.46 1.50
C PRO A 154 15.97 -1.40 1.07
N GLU A 155 15.64 -0.12 1.27
CA GLU A 155 16.60 0.98 1.13
C GLU A 155 17.82 0.73 2.02
N ALA A 156 19.00 0.91 1.41
CA ALA A 156 20.24 1.13 2.13
C ALA A 156 20.65 2.59 2.00
N ARG A 157 21.31 3.13 3.02
CA ARG A 157 21.89 4.48 3.01
C ARG A 157 23.38 4.43 3.27
N GLN A 158 24.10 5.36 2.68
CA GLN A 158 25.54 5.47 2.84
C GLN A 158 25.86 6.23 4.14
N ALA A 159 26.47 5.54 5.09
CA ALA A 159 26.94 6.12 6.35
C ALA A 159 28.24 6.93 6.14
N LYS A 160 28.70 7.61 7.20
CA LYS A 160 29.93 8.44 7.17
C LYS A 160 31.21 7.65 6.90
N ASP A 161 31.19 6.33 7.12
CA ASP A 161 32.28 5.42 6.79
C ASP A 161 32.30 5.02 5.30
N GLY A 162 31.37 5.54 4.50
CA GLY A 162 31.23 5.25 3.07
C GLY A 162 30.52 3.94 2.76
N LYS A 163 30.17 3.13 3.76
CA LYS A 163 29.47 1.85 3.57
C LYS A 163 27.95 2.07 3.49
N TRP A 164 27.30 1.17 2.75
CA TRP A 164 25.84 1.15 2.61
C TRP A 164 25.24 0.17 3.60
N TRP A 165 24.24 0.64 4.33
CA TRP A 165 23.58 -0.15 5.37
C TRP A 165 22.07 0.04 5.28
N THR A 166 21.34 -1.05 5.45
CA THR A 166 19.89 -1.03 5.70
C THR A 166 19.62 -0.54 7.12
N TRP A 167 18.36 -0.15 7.40
CA TRP A 167 17.98 0.31 8.73
C TRP A 167 18.32 -0.71 9.83
N ASP A 168 18.02 -2.00 9.59
CA ASP A 168 18.24 -3.04 10.58
C ASP A 168 19.73 -3.22 10.90
N GLU A 169 20.60 -3.04 9.90
CA GLU A 169 22.04 -3.05 10.10
C GLU A 169 22.53 -1.79 10.82
N PHE A 170 21.95 -0.62 10.54
CA PHE A 170 22.23 0.62 11.30
C PHE A 170 21.91 0.45 12.79
N VAL A 171 20.75 -0.11 13.12
CA VAL A 171 20.35 -0.35 14.51
C VAL A 171 21.30 -1.34 15.19
N LYS A 172 21.73 -2.37 14.47
CA LYS A 172 22.69 -3.35 14.98
C LYS A 172 24.08 -2.75 15.22
N PHE A 173 24.49 -1.79 14.40
CA PHE A 173 25.84 -1.22 14.47
C PHE A 173 25.97 -0.01 15.41
N TYR A 174 24.99 0.90 15.41
CA TYR A 174 25.05 2.19 16.14
C TYR A 174 24.19 2.23 17.41
N ASP A 175 23.53 1.13 17.77
CA ASP A 175 22.41 1.09 18.73
C ASP A 175 21.20 1.94 18.31
N LYS A 176 20.02 1.56 18.80
CA LYS A 176 18.74 2.19 18.42
C LYS A 176 18.68 3.71 18.65
N LYS A 177 19.38 4.22 19.68
CA LYS A 177 19.37 5.66 20.01
C LYS A 177 20.16 6.49 19.00
N GLU A 178 21.34 6.04 18.58
CA GLU A 178 22.11 6.79 17.58
C GLU A 178 21.67 6.48 16.15
N ALA A 179 21.12 5.27 15.89
CA ALA A 179 20.72 4.84 14.55
C ALA A 179 19.83 5.86 13.83
N TRP A 180 18.85 6.46 14.51
CA TRP A 180 18.00 7.51 13.92
C TRP A 180 18.80 8.71 13.44
N LYS A 181 19.63 9.28 14.32
CA LYS A 181 20.47 10.42 13.98
C LYS A 181 21.41 10.10 12.82
N ARG A 182 22.02 8.91 12.84
CA ARG A 182 22.96 8.49 11.78
C ARG A 182 22.24 8.21 10.47
N TRP A 183 21.03 7.68 10.50
CA TRP A 183 20.19 7.41 9.33
C TRP A 183 19.73 8.70 8.64
N ASP A 184 19.45 9.75 9.43
CA ASP A 184 19.09 11.08 8.93
C ASP A 184 20.28 11.82 8.30
N GLU A 185 21.48 11.61 8.85
CA GLU A 185 22.73 12.13 8.29
C GLU A 185 23.23 11.32 7.07
N ALA A 186 22.71 10.11 6.85
CA ALA A 186 23.19 9.21 5.81
C ALA A 186 22.63 9.56 4.43
N LYS A 187 23.47 9.42 3.40
CA LYS A 187 23.07 9.72 2.02
C LYS A 187 22.15 8.62 1.49
N SER A 188 20.96 9.00 1.02
CA SER A 188 20.03 8.09 0.35
C SER A 188 20.51 7.75 -1.07
N SER A 189 20.12 6.57 -1.57
CA SER A 189 20.30 6.15 -2.98
C SER A 189 19.33 6.86 -3.93
N ARG A 190 18.35 7.58 -3.40
CA ARG A 190 17.52 8.47 -4.22
C ARG A 190 18.40 9.58 -4.80
N SER A 191 18.37 9.76 -6.12
CA SER A 191 18.80 11.03 -6.70
C SER A 191 17.80 12.10 -6.25
N GLU A 192 18.20 13.00 -5.36
CA GLU A 192 17.43 14.22 -5.14
C GLU A 192 17.38 14.95 -6.48
N LEU A 193 16.18 15.02 -7.07
CA LEU A 193 15.87 15.78 -8.27
C LEU A 193 15.73 17.26 -7.91
#